data_AF-A0A519ZQS2-F1
#
_entry.id   AF-A0A519ZQS2-F1
#
_cell.length_a   1.000
_cell.length_b   1.000
_cell.length_c   1.000
_cell.angle_alpha   90.00
_cell.angle_beta   90.00
_cell.angle_gamma   90.00
#
_symmetry.space_group_name_H-M   'P 1'
#
loop_
_entity.id
_entity.type
_entity.pdbx_description
1 polymer ?
#
loop_
_entity_poly.entity_id
_entity_poly.type
_entity_poly.pdbx_seq_one_letter_code
_entity_poly.pdbx_strand_id
1 'polypeptide(L)'
;MEFNPGNQVVKRCLEGMALEGRGNDTEAAGVFMQAWNEATNDFEKFLAAYYVARHQQTVNDQVQWLKTALACAAAVNDESVRVGMVALHERLVQCYQELNDVDNVRVHQKLAVALNTTPADKGPFYHGTRAALKVGELLIAGYMSNYKSDLLMNHIYFTALANGAGLAAALAKGETSERVYIVEPTGVFEDDPNVTNKKFPGNPTRSYRTQEPLKVVGE
;
A
#
# COMPACT_ATOMS: atom_id res chain seq x y z
N MET A 1 2.06 -0.70 12.06
CA MET A 1 1.72 -2.16 12.08
C MET A 1 2.28 -2.79 10.82
N GLU A 2 2.90 -3.97 10.89
CA GLU A 2 3.48 -4.61 9.69
C GLU A 2 2.44 -5.48 8.98
N PHE A 3 2.33 -5.33 7.65
CA PHE A 3 1.47 -6.18 6.84
C PHE A 3 1.97 -7.63 6.89
N ASN A 4 1.09 -8.55 7.29
CA ASN A 4 1.41 -9.96 7.42
C ASN A 4 0.50 -10.80 6.50
N PRO A 5 1.03 -11.42 5.42
CA PRO A 5 0.27 -12.34 4.57
C PRO A 5 -0.30 -13.55 5.31
N GLY A 6 0.30 -13.91 6.45
CA GLY A 6 -0.16 -14.98 7.34
C GLY A 6 -1.41 -14.62 8.15
N ASN A 7 -1.76 -13.32 8.24
CA ASN A 7 -2.92 -12.83 8.96
C ASN A 7 -4.22 -13.40 8.38
N GLN A 8 -5.13 -13.83 9.26
CA GLN A 8 -6.36 -14.50 8.85
C GLN A 8 -7.28 -13.58 8.04
N VAL A 9 -7.46 -12.33 8.45
CA VAL A 9 -8.27 -11.34 7.73
C VAL A 9 -7.66 -11.01 6.37
N VAL A 10 -6.33 -10.90 6.28
CA VAL A 10 -5.64 -10.70 4.99
C VAL A 10 -5.89 -11.89 4.05
N LYS A 11 -5.81 -13.12 4.56
CA LYS A 11 -6.12 -14.33 3.78
C LYS A 11 -7.56 -14.34 3.28
N ARG A 12 -8.54 -13.98 4.13
CA ARG A 12 -9.94 -13.84 3.72
C ARG A 12 -10.10 -12.79 2.63
N CYS A 13 -9.44 -11.63 2.76
CA CYS A 13 -9.49 -10.62 1.71
C CYS A 13 -8.92 -11.12 0.37
N LEU A 14 -7.82 -11.88 0.39
CA LEU A 14 -7.24 -12.50 -0.81
C LEU A 14 -8.18 -13.56 -1.42
N GLU A 15 -8.83 -14.36 -0.59
CA GLU A 15 -9.84 -15.34 -1.01
C GLU A 15 -11.03 -14.64 -1.69
N GLY A 16 -11.58 -13.58 -1.07
CA GLY A 16 -12.64 -12.77 -1.66
C GLY A 16 -12.25 -12.14 -2.99
N MET A 17 -11.04 -11.57 -3.11
CA MET A 17 -10.53 -11.02 -4.37
C MET A 17 -10.38 -12.10 -5.46
N ALA A 18 -9.97 -13.31 -5.10
CA ALA A 18 -9.87 -14.41 -6.05
C ALA A 18 -11.26 -14.84 -6.57
N LEU A 19 -12.28 -14.77 -5.72
CA LEU A 19 -13.68 -15.02 -6.09
C LEU A 19 -14.22 -13.91 -7.00
N GLU A 20 -13.97 -12.64 -6.70
CA GLU A 20 -14.29 -11.51 -7.59
C GLU A 20 -13.68 -11.71 -8.98
N GLY A 21 -12.39 -12.09 -9.05
CA GLY A 21 -11.69 -12.34 -10.31
C GLY A 21 -12.28 -13.49 -11.15
N ARG A 22 -13.11 -14.34 -10.54
CA ARG A 22 -13.86 -15.43 -11.22
C ARG A 22 -15.32 -15.07 -11.51
N GLY A 23 -15.78 -13.88 -11.09
CA GLY A 23 -17.16 -13.43 -11.21
C GLY A 23 -18.11 -13.96 -10.12
N ASN A 24 -17.58 -14.50 -9.02
CA ASN A 24 -18.38 -15.04 -7.92
C ASN A 24 -18.69 -13.97 -6.85
N ASP A 25 -19.35 -12.88 -7.25
CA ASP A 25 -19.51 -11.68 -6.40
C ASP A 25 -20.27 -11.94 -5.08
N THR A 26 -21.29 -12.80 -5.10
CA THR A 26 -22.06 -13.15 -3.88
C THR A 26 -21.22 -13.91 -2.87
N GLU A 27 -20.37 -14.84 -3.34
CA GLU A 27 -19.48 -15.62 -2.48
C GLU A 27 -18.37 -14.72 -1.94
N ALA A 28 -17.80 -13.86 -2.79
CA ALA A 28 -16.83 -12.84 -2.39
C ALA A 28 -17.37 -11.94 -1.28
N ALA A 29 -18.60 -11.42 -1.44
CA ALA A 29 -19.27 -10.61 -0.42
C ALA A 29 -19.38 -11.34 0.93
N GLY A 30 -19.73 -12.62 0.92
CA GLY A 30 -19.78 -13.47 2.11
C GLY A 30 -18.41 -13.58 2.80
N VAL A 31 -17.35 -13.82 2.03
CA VAL A 31 -15.98 -13.91 2.55
C VAL A 31 -15.49 -12.58 3.13
N PHE A 32 -15.79 -11.46 2.50
CA PHE A 32 -15.42 -10.14 3.05
C PHE A 32 -16.17 -9.81 4.34
N MET A 33 -17.45 -10.18 4.44
CA MET A 33 -18.20 -10.06 5.69
C MET A 33 -17.65 -10.97 6.79
N GLN A 34 -17.20 -12.17 6.45
CA GLN A 34 -16.49 -13.03 7.41
C GLN A 34 -15.19 -12.38 7.88
N ALA A 35 -14.41 -11.79 6.97
CA ALA A 35 -13.19 -11.06 7.31
C ALA A 35 -13.46 -9.92 8.31
N TRP A 36 -14.57 -9.20 8.15
CA TRP A 36 -15.00 -8.16 9.09
C TRP A 36 -15.34 -8.72 10.47
N ASN A 37 -16.10 -9.82 10.53
CA ASN A 37 -16.50 -10.44 11.79
C ASN A 37 -15.32 -11.06 12.56
N GLU A 38 -14.30 -11.54 11.84
CA GLU A 38 -13.07 -12.10 12.41
C GLU A 38 -12.05 -11.02 12.80
N ALA A 39 -12.23 -9.77 12.36
CA ALA A 39 -11.26 -8.69 12.59
C ALA A 39 -11.17 -8.27 14.07
N THR A 40 -9.96 -8.25 14.59
CA THR A 40 -9.65 -8.03 16.01
C THR A 40 -9.04 -6.66 16.30
N ASN A 41 -8.50 -5.99 15.29
CA ASN A 41 -7.86 -4.68 15.41
C ASN A 41 -8.29 -3.73 14.28
N ASP A 42 -7.96 -2.45 14.42
CA ASP A 42 -8.42 -1.42 13.49
C ASP A 42 -7.85 -1.55 12.07
N PHE A 43 -6.66 -2.11 11.91
CA PHE A 43 -6.08 -2.36 10.58
C PHE A 43 -6.86 -3.46 9.85
N GLU A 44 -7.14 -4.56 10.54
CA GLU A 44 -7.96 -5.65 10.01
C GLU A 44 -9.37 -5.16 9.66
N LYS A 45 -9.99 -4.37 10.55
CA LYS A 45 -11.31 -3.78 10.33
C LYS A 45 -11.32 -2.81 9.15
N PHE A 46 -10.28 -1.98 9.02
CA PHE A 46 -10.10 -1.10 7.87
C PHE A 46 -10.07 -1.89 6.56
N LEU A 47 -9.23 -2.93 6.47
CA LEU A 47 -9.13 -3.75 5.28
C LEU A 47 -10.46 -4.45 4.95
N ALA A 48 -11.07 -5.10 5.94
CA ALA A 48 -12.33 -5.80 5.73
C ALA A 48 -13.46 -4.86 5.31
N ALA A 49 -13.64 -3.72 6.01
CA ALA A 49 -14.66 -2.73 5.69
C ALA A 49 -14.50 -2.15 4.27
N TYR A 50 -13.25 -1.94 3.82
CA TYR A 50 -12.97 -1.49 2.45
C TYR A 50 -13.53 -2.46 1.40
N TYR A 51 -13.34 -3.77 1.56
CA TYR A 51 -13.87 -4.74 0.61
C TYR A 51 -15.37 -4.96 0.77
N VAL A 52 -15.89 -4.98 2.00
CA VAL A 52 -17.33 -5.07 2.24
C VAL A 52 -18.08 -3.93 1.53
N ALA A 53 -17.53 -2.70 1.54
CA ALA A 53 -18.11 -1.55 0.85
C ALA A 53 -18.32 -1.76 -0.67
N ARG A 54 -17.51 -2.59 -1.32
CA ARG A 54 -17.57 -2.82 -2.77
C ARG A 54 -18.77 -3.66 -3.19
N HIS A 55 -19.29 -4.48 -2.27
CA HIS A 55 -20.37 -5.44 -2.54
C HIS A 55 -21.73 -5.00 -1.98
N GLN A 56 -21.86 -3.75 -1.54
CA GLN A 56 -23.14 -3.24 -1.04
C GLN A 56 -24.13 -3.00 -2.19
N GLN A 57 -25.41 -3.30 -1.94
CA GLN A 57 -26.46 -3.16 -2.95
C GLN A 57 -26.89 -1.72 -3.16
N THR A 58 -26.74 -0.87 -2.14
CA THR A 58 -27.12 0.53 -2.20
C THR A 58 -25.91 1.44 -2.00
N VAL A 59 -25.93 2.60 -2.65
CA VAL A 59 -24.90 3.63 -2.49
C VAL A 59 -24.84 4.12 -1.04
N ASN A 60 -25.98 4.18 -0.34
CA ASN A 60 -26.02 4.56 1.08
C ASN A 60 -25.27 3.55 1.96
N ASP A 61 -25.49 2.25 1.77
CA ASP A 61 -24.78 1.21 2.54
C ASP A 61 -23.28 1.23 2.22
N GLN A 62 -22.93 1.43 0.94
CA GLN A 62 -21.55 1.62 0.52
C GLN A 62 -20.89 2.81 1.26
N VAL A 63 -21.57 3.95 1.36
CA VAL A 63 -21.09 5.12 2.12
C VAL A 63 -20.88 4.78 3.59
N GLN A 64 -21.80 4.05 4.23
CA GLN A 64 -21.63 3.66 5.65
C GLN A 64 -20.38 2.80 5.85
N TRP A 65 -20.13 1.83 4.98
CA TRP A 65 -18.95 0.99 5.05
C TRP A 65 -17.65 1.73 4.73
N LEU A 66 -17.65 2.64 3.76
CA LEU A 66 -16.49 3.49 3.47
C LEU A 66 -16.16 4.42 4.64
N LYS A 67 -17.17 5.00 5.30
CA LYS A 67 -16.98 5.80 6.52
C LYS A 67 -16.44 4.96 7.68
N THR A 68 -16.90 3.72 7.79
CA THR A 68 -16.38 2.75 8.77
C THR A 68 -14.91 2.44 8.52
N ALA A 69 -14.56 2.16 7.26
CA ALA A 69 -13.17 1.94 6.85
C ALA A 69 -12.29 3.16 7.15
N LEU A 70 -12.77 4.38 6.88
CA LEU A 70 -12.05 5.62 7.21
C LEU A 70 -11.82 5.78 8.72
N ALA A 71 -12.83 5.50 9.54
CA ALA A 71 -12.72 5.60 10.99
C ALA A 71 -11.67 4.62 11.52
N CYS A 72 -11.68 3.38 11.02
CA CYS A 72 -10.67 2.37 11.36
C CYS A 72 -9.27 2.80 10.88
N ALA A 73 -9.13 3.29 9.65
CA ALA A 73 -7.84 3.77 9.14
C ALA A 73 -7.27 4.94 9.98
N ALA A 74 -8.13 5.89 10.38
CA ALA A 74 -7.74 6.98 11.25
C ALA A 74 -7.28 6.50 12.64
N ALA A 75 -7.89 5.44 13.18
CA ALA A 75 -7.50 4.84 14.45
C ALA A 75 -6.15 4.11 14.39
N VAL A 76 -5.79 3.52 13.24
CA VAL A 76 -4.48 2.88 13.04
C VAL A 76 -3.35 3.90 13.11
N ASN A 77 -3.55 5.11 12.55
CA ASN A 77 -2.59 6.21 12.56
C ASN A 77 -1.17 5.81 12.11
N ASP A 78 -1.08 5.14 10.96
CA ASP A 78 0.16 4.60 10.39
C ASP A 78 0.30 5.02 8.91
N GLU A 79 1.53 5.23 8.45
CA GLU A 79 1.80 5.65 7.07
C GLU A 79 1.28 4.64 6.03
N SER A 80 1.24 3.35 6.39
CA SER A 80 0.73 2.29 5.52
C SER A 80 -0.74 2.44 5.13
N VAL A 81 -1.56 3.15 5.92
CA VAL A 81 -2.99 3.34 5.64
C VAL A 81 -3.33 4.73 5.10
N ARG A 82 -2.43 5.72 5.22
CA ARG A 82 -2.68 7.12 4.80
C ARG A 82 -3.14 7.23 3.36
N VAL A 83 -2.40 6.62 2.43
CA VAL A 83 -2.74 6.63 1.00
C VAL A 83 -4.03 5.86 0.71
N GLY A 84 -4.38 4.91 1.57
CA GLY A 84 -5.66 4.21 1.53
C GLY A 84 -6.82 5.12 1.93
N MET A 85 -6.59 6.07 2.86
CA MET A 85 -7.59 7.09 3.21
C MET A 85 -7.89 8.04 2.06
N VAL A 86 -6.88 8.37 1.22
CA VAL A 86 -7.09 9.15 -0.01
C VAL A 86 -8.04 8.40 -0.94
N ALA A 87 -7.77 7.12 -1.22
CA ALA A 87 -8.62 6.29 -2.07
C ALA A 87 -10.06 6.13 -1.51
N LEU A 88 -10.20 6.02 -0.19
CA LEU A 88 -11.50 5.99 0.47
C LEU A 88 -12.28 7.30 0.29
N HIS A 89 -11.63 8.45 0.43
CA HIS A 89 -12.26 9.74 0.18
C HIS A 89 -12.66 9.92 -1.29
N GLU A 90 -11.82 9.52 -2.23
CA GLU A 90 -12.15 9.52 -3.66
C GLU A 90 -13.37 8.65 -3.96
N ARG A 91 -13.46 7.47 -3.33
CA ARG A 91 -14.64 6.60 -3.48
C ARG A 91 -15.89 7.22 -2.86
N LEU A 92 -15.79 7.86 -1.69
CA LEU A 92 -16.90 8.59 -1.09
C LEU A 92 -17.38 9.74 -1.98
N VAL A 93 -16.46 10.47 -2.63
CA VAL A 93 -16.82 11.51 -3.61
C VAL A 93 -17.70 10.93 -4.71
N GLN A 94 -17.35 9.77 -5.27
CA GLN A 94 -18.16 9.10 -6.29
C GLN A 94 -19.55 8.73 -5.75
N CYS A 95 -19.62 8.13 -4.56
CA CYS A 95 -20.89 7.78 -3.95
C CYS A 95 -21.77 9.01 -3.69
N TYR A 96 -21.20 10.11 -3.18
CA TYR A 96 -21.96 11.34 -2.93
C TYR A 96 -22.36 12.07 -4.20
N GLN A 97 -21.61 11.94 -5.30
CA GLN A 97 -22.04 12.39 -6.63
C GLN A 97 -23.30 11.64 -7.09
N GLU A 98 -23.32 10.31 -6.95
CA GLU A 98 -24.50 9.48 -7.28
C GLU A 98 -25.73 9.84 -6.42
N LEU A 99 -25.50 10.21 -5.16
CA LEU A 99 -26.53 10.67 -4.23
C LEU A 99 -26.93 12.15 -4.42
N ASN A 100 -26.25 12.89 -5.32
CA ASN A 100 -26.41 14.33 -5.52
C ASN A 100 -26.16 15.18 -4.24
N ASP A 101 -25.29 14.71 -3.35
CA ASP A 101 -24.90 15.40 -2.11
C ASP A 101 -23.64 16.26 -2.35
N VAL A 102 -23.86 17.48 -2.86
CA VAL A 102 -22.80 18.40 -3.26
C VAL A 102 -21.91 18.82 -2.08
N ASP A 103 -22.49 18.92 -0.88
CA ASP A 103 -21.76 19.33 0.32
C ASP A 103 -20.72 18.27 0.72
N ASN A 104 -21.13 17.00 0.78
CA ASN A 104 -20.21 15.92 1.11
C ASN A 104 -19.19 15.66 -0.01
N VAL A 105 -19.55 15.86 -1.28
CA VAL A 105 -18.58 15.86 -2.40
C VAL A 105 -17.45 16.86 -2.12
N ARG A 106 -17.79 18.11 -1.79
CA ARG A 106 -16.80 19.16 -1.55
C ARG A 106 -15.94 18.87 -0.33
N VAL A 107 -16.53 18.37 0.75
CA VAL A 107 -15.82 17.98 1.98
C VAL A 107 -14.78 16.90 1.67
N HIS A 108 -15.20 15.81 1.01
CA HIS A 108 -14.30 14.68 0.77
C HIS A 108 -13.24 14.97 -0.30
N GLN A 109 -13.52 15.81 -1.30
CA GLN A 109 -12.49 16.31 -2.22
C GLN A 109 -11.39 17.08 -1.47
N LYS A 110 -11.78 17.98 -0.56
CA LYS A 110 -10.81 18.74 0.24
C LYS A 110 -9.96 17.83 1.13
N LEU A 111 -10.57 16.80 1.74
CA LEU A 111 -9.87 15.83 2.58
C LEU A 111 -8.89 14.96 1.77
N ALA A 112 -9.29 14.48 0.59
CA ALA A 112 -8.41 13.74 -0.30
C ALA A 112 -7.17 14.55 -0.69
N VAL A 113 -7.36 15.82 -1.09
CA VAL A 113 -6.26 16.73 -1.43
C VAL A 113 -5.34 17.00 -0.22
N ALA A 114 -5.90 17.21 0.97
CA ALA A 114 -5.12 17.47 2.17
C ALA A 114 -4.25 16.27 2.61
N LEU A 115 -4.71 15.05 2.34
CA LEU A 115 -3.99 13.81 2.68
C LEU A 115 -3.00 13.38 1.60
N ASN A 116 -3.16 13.84 0.36
CA ASN A 116 -2.30 13.50 -0.77
C ASN A 116 -0.98 14.29 -0.75
N THR A 117 -0.19 14.05 0.29
CA THR A 117 1.12 14.64 0.54
C THR A 117 2.22 13.57 0.39
N THR A 118 3.46 14.03 0.24
CA THR A 118 4.65 13.17 0.23
C THR A 118 4.71 12.32 1.51
N PRO A 119 5.09 11.04 1.44
CA PRO A 119 5.20 10.18 2.61
C PRO A 119 6.08 10.79 3.71
N ALA A 120 5.64 10.68 4.95
CA ALA A 120 6.37 11.15 6.13
C ALA A 120 7.00 9.99 6.94
N ASP A 121 7.22 8.85 6.28
CA ASP A 121 7.83 7.68 6.89
C ASP A 121 9.26 8.00 7.37
N LYS A 122 9.60 7.57 8.57
CA LYS A 122 10.91 7.80 9.20
C LYS A 122 11.86 6.61 9.04
N GLY A 123 11.40 5.51 8.46
CA GLY A 123 12.17 4.27 8.34
C GLY A 123 12.27 3.52 9.68
N PRO A 124 13.35 2.75 9.91
CA PRO A 124 14.50 2.56 9.03
C PRO A 124 14.09 2.02 7.65
N PHE A 125 14.89 2.33 6.63
CA PHE A 125 14.65 1.90 5.26
C PHE A 125 15.67 0.85 4.81
N TYR A 126 15.21 -0.01 3.92
CA TYR A 126 15.94 -1.17 3.45
C TYR A 126 15.91 -1.26 1.93
N HIS A 127 17.06 -1.55 1.34
CA HIS A 127 17.22 -1.83 -0.09
C HIS A 127 17.72 -3.26 -0.28
N GLY A 128 16.89 -4.09 -0.91
CA GLY A 128 17.24 -5.47 -1.25
C GLY A 128 17.85 -5.58 -2.63
N THR A 129 19.03 -6.18 -2.75
CA THR A 129 19.74 -6.33 -4.02
C THR A 129 20.72 -7.51 -4.00
N ARG A 130 21.23 -7.88 -5.16
CA ARG A 130 22.40 -8.78 -5.30
C ARG A 130 23.71 -8.01 -5.55
N ALA A 131 23.63 -6.70 -5.77
CA ALA A 131 24.81 -5.85 -5.89
C ALA A 131 25.60 -5.81 -4.58
N ALA A 132 26.93 -5.88 -4.67
CA ALA A 132 27.81 -5.76 -3.51
C ALA A 132 28.13 -4.28 -3.24
N LEU A 133 27.27 -3.63 -2.47
CA LEU A 133 27.39 -2.23 -2.07
C LEU A 133 28.24 -2.10 -0.80
N LYS A 134 28.86 -0.94 -0.60
CA LYS A 134 29.63 -0.63 0.61
C LYS A 134 28.94 0.41 1.47
N VAL A 135 29.09 0.30 2.79
CA VAL A 135 28.68 1.36 3.72
C VAL A 135 29.38 2.68 3.35
N GLY A 136 28.62 3.76 3.29
CA GLY A 136 29.07 5.07 2.84
C GLY A 136 28.88 5.34 1.35
N GLU A 137 28.56 4.32 0.55
CA GLU A 137 28.26 4.47 -0.87
C GLU A 137 26.90 5.15 -1.10
N LEU A 138 26.79 5.88 -2.22
CA LEU A 138 25.55 6.46 -2.70
C LEU A 138 25.01 5.62 -3.87
N LEU A 139 23.84 5.02 -3.67
CA LEU A 139 23.08 4.44 -4.77
C LEU A 139 22.44 5.59 -5.54
N ILE A 140 22.60 5.59 -6.85
CA ILE A 140 22.00 6.56 -7.77
C ILE A 140 21.01 5.86 -8.71
N ALA A 141 20.02 6.59 -9.21
CA ALA A 141 19.16 6.09 -10.28
C ALA A 141 19.93 5.94 -11.61
N GLY A 142 19.35 5.27 -12.60
CA GLY A 142 19.96 5.10 -13.93
C GLY A 142 20.58 3.72 -14.19
N TYR A 143 20.26 2.71 -13.38
CA TYR A 143 20.63 1.31 -13.65
C TYR A 143 19.53 0.60 -14.47
N MET A 144 19.89 -0.52 -15.12
CA MET A 144 18.93 -1.34 -15.87
C MET A 144 17.93 -2.05 -14.93
N SER A 145 16.70 -2.25 -15.40
CA SER A 145 15.63 -2.87 -14.60
C SER A 145 15.86 -4.36 -14.32
N ASN A 146 15.56 -4.76 -13.08
CA ASN A 146 15.50 -6.17 -12.69
C ASN A 146 14.42 -6.97 -13.43
N TYR A 147 13.41 -6.32 -14.00
CA TYR A 147 12.28 -7.01 -14.66
C TYR A 147 12.30 -6.91 -16.19
N LYS A 148 12.83 -5.81 -16.76
CA LYS A 148 12.86 -5.56 -18.22
C LYS A 148 14.28 -5.20 -18.68
N SER A 149 14.84 -5.94 -19.63
CA SER A 149 16.24 -5.78 -20.09
C SER A 149 16.57 -4.39 -20.64
N ASP A 150 15.60 -3.74 -21.30
CA ASP A 150 15.82 -2.49 -22.03
C ASP A 150 15.24 -1.25 -21.30
N LEU A 151 14.90 -1.39 -20.01
CA LEU A 151 14.34 -0.31 -19.23
C LEU A 151 15.38 0.27 -18.27
N LEU A 152 15.75 1.53 -18.53
CA LEU A 152 16.51 2.35 -17.59
C LEU A 152 15.61 2.74 -16.41
N MET A 153 16.05 2.44 -15.19
CA MET A 153 15.29 2.75 -13.98
C MET A 153 15.58 4.17 -13.53
N ASN A 154 14.58 5.04 -13.66
CA ASN A 154 14.66 6.43 -13.21
C ASN A 154 14.51 6.59 -11.69
N HIS A 155 14.27 5.50 -10.96
CA HIS A 155 14.08 5.53 -9.51
C HIS A 155 14.82 4.37 -8.83
N ILE A 156 15.23 4.60 -7.59
CA ILE A 156 15.73 3.59 -6.65
C ILE A 156 14.56 3.18 -5.76
N TYR A 157 14.40 1.87 -5.54
CA TYR A 157 13.30 1.29 -4.79
C TYR A 157 13.78 0.78 -3.43
N PHE A 158 13.02 1.06 -2.39
CA PHE A 158 13.33 0.68 -1.02
C PHE A 158 12.04 0.49 -0.21
N THR A 159 12.15 -0.07 0.99
CA THR A 159 10.98 -0.32 1.84
C THR A 159 11.33 -0.10 3.30
N ALA A 160 10.36 0.25 4.13
CA ALA A 160 10.53 0.27 5.57
C ALA A 160 10.35 -1.13 6.24
N LEU A 161 10.20 -2.20 5.44
CA LEU A 161 10.07 -3.58 5.92
C LEU A 161 11.28 -4.42 5.51
N ALA A 162 12.08 -4.88 6.47
CA ALA A 162 13.29 -5.67 6.21
C ALA A 162 12.99 -6.96 5.41
N ASN A 163 11.90 -7.66 5.75
CA ASN A 163 11.46 -8.85 5.02
C ASN A 163 11.07 -8.53 3.57
N GLY A 164 10.47 -7.36 3.34
CA GLY A 164 10.16 -6.87 1.99
C GLY A 164 11.41 -6.65 1.15
N ALA A 165 12.47 -6.09 1.76
CA ALA A 165 13.76 -5.95 1.10
C ALA A 165 14.42 -7.33 0.86
N GLY A 166 14.33 -8.27 1.79
CA GLY A 166 14.82 -9.64 1.58
C GLY A 166 14.18 -10.31 0.35
N LEU A 167 12.86 -10.19 0.20
CA LEU A 167 12.16 -10.68 -0.98
C LEU A 167 12.62 -9.97 -2.26
N ALA A 168 12.82 -8.66 -2.22
CA ALA A 168 13.34 -7.90 -3.36
C ALA A 168 14.75 -8.37 -3.77
N ALA A 169 15.62 -8.66 -2.80
CA ALA A 169 16.96 -9.20 -3.05
C ALA A 169 16.88 -10.57 -3.75
N ALA A 170 16.01 -11.46 -3.28
CA ALA A 170 15.80 -12.78 -3.88
C ALA A 170 15.32 -12.72 -5.34
N LEU A 171 14.59 -11.66 -5.71
CA LEU A 171 14.09 -11.44 -7.07
C LEU A 171 15.04 -10.62 -7.97
N ALA A 172 16.09 -10.01 -7.42
CA ALA A 172 17.02 -9.16 -8.19
C ALA A 172 17.84 -9.96 -9.21
N LYS A 173 18.27 -9.39 -10.34
CA LYS A 173 19.11 -10.13 -11.30
C LYS A 173 20.56 -10.27 -10.79
N GLY A 174 21.20 -11.39 -11.10
CA GLY A 174 22.60 -11.67 -10.77
C GLY A 174 22.79 -13.01 -10.05
N GLU A 175 24.02 -13.52 -10.05
CA GLU A 175 24.38 -14.79 -9.38
C GLU A 175 25.02 -14.59 -8.00
N THR A 176 25.25 -13.33 -7.60
CA THR A 176 25.80 -12.99 -6.30
C THR A 176 24.77 -13.18 -5.19
N SER A 177 25.26 -13.34 -3.96
CA SER A 177 24.42 -13.51 -2.77
C SER A 177 23.43 -12.35 -2.61
N GLU A 178 22.24 -12.69 -2.13
CA GLU A 178 21.20 -11.74 -1.74
C GLU A 178 21.66 -10.92 -0.54
N ARG A 179 21.42 -9.62 -0.60
CA ARG A 179 21.82 -8.66 0.44
C ARG A 179 20.69 -7.69 0.71
N VAL A 180 20.56 -7.30 1.97
CA VAL A 180 19.64 -6.25 2.42
C VAL A 180 20.51 -5.16 3.03
N TYR A 181 20.38 -3.93 2.54
CA TYR A 181 21.13 -2.79 3.04
C TYR A 181 20.21 -1.85 3.79
N ILE A 182 20.67 -1.31 4.91
CA ILE A 182 20.03 -0.16 5.57
C ILE A 182 20.42 1.10 4.79
N VAL A 183 19.42 1.87 4.38
CA VAL A 183 19.62 3.06 3.53
C VAL A 183 18.95 4.29 4.10
N GLU A 184 19.54 5.46 3.82
CA GLU A 184 18.96 6.77 4.15
C GLU A 184 18.71 7.56 2.85
N PRO A 185 17.47 8.04 2.61
CA PRO A 185 17.20 8.90 1.47
C PRO A 185 17.87 10.27 1.64
N THR A 186 18.55 10.76 0.59
CA THR A 186 19.16 12.10 0.62
C THR A 186 18.21 13.21 0.19
N GLY A 187 17.01 12.87 -0.26
CA GLY A 187 15.98 13.82 -0.65
C GLY A 187 14.57 13.22 -0.56
N VAL A 188 13.63 13.81 -1.29
CA VAL A 188 12.23 13.39 -1.27
C VAL A 188 12.05 12.01 -1.90
N PHE A 189 11.03 11.29 -1.46
CA PHE A 189 10.62 10.01 -2.01
C PHE A 189 9.10 9.93 -2.05
N GLU A 190 8.57 9.01 -2.83
CA GLU A 190 7.13 8.80 -3.00
C GLU A 190 6.78 7.32 -2.79
N ASP A 191 5.51 7.04 -2.56
CA ASP A 191 4.99 5.67 -2.50
C ASP A 191 5.28 4.93 -3.82
N ASP A 192 5.66 3.66 -3.74
CA ASP A 192 5.87 2.85 -4.94
C ASP A 192 4.51 2.56 -5.60
N PRO A 193 4.23 3.12 -6.79
CA PRO A 193 2.94 2.95 -7.45
C PRO A 193 2.75 1.54 -8.01
N ASN A 194 3.76 0.66 -7.97
CA ASN A 194 3.62 -0.73 -8.41
C ASN A 194 2.93 -1.61 -7.36
N VAL A 195 2.93 -1.20 -6.09
CA VAL A 195 2.39 -1.99 -4.97
C VAL A 195 1.42 -1.22 -4.07
N THR A 196 1.43 0.12 -4.14
CA THR A 196 0.49 0.99 -3.41
C THR A 196 -0.87 1.05 -4.10
N ASN A 197 -1.96 0.96 -3.33
CA ASN A 197 -3.35 0.94 -3.82
C ASN A 197 -3.58 -0.08 -4.95
N LYS A 198 -2.88 -1.22 -4.94
CA LYS A 198 -3.05 -2.29 -5.94
C LYS A 198 -3.99 -3.38 -5.47
N LYS A 199 -3.45 -4.33 -4.71
CA LYS A 199 -4.26 -5.41 -4.15
C LYS A 199 -5.06 -4.89 -2.97
N PHE A 200 -4.37 -4.20 -2.06
CA PHE A 200 -4.93 -3.63 -0.84
C PHE A 200 -4.92 -2.09 -0.90
N PRO A 201 -5.87 -1.42 -0.22
CA PRO A 201 -5.81 0.03 -0.04
C PRO A 201 -4.59 0.42 0.81
N GLY A 202 -3.98 1.55 0.48
CA GLY A 202 -2.78 2.07 1.12
C GLY A 202 -1.47 1.49 0.59
N ASN A 203 -0.42 1.65 1.38
CA ASN A 203 0.93 1.15 1.15
C ASN A 203 1.31 0.14 2.24
N PRO A 204 0.66 -1.03 2.30
CA PRO A 204 0.89 -2.03 3.36
C PRO A 204 2.31 -2.57 3.37
N THR A 205 2.99 -2.58 2.23
CA THR A 205 4.40 -3.02 2.11
C THR A 205 5.39 -1.92 2.47
N ARG A 206 4.90 -0.70 2.78
CA ARG A 206 5.71 0.50 3.03
C ARG A 206 6.84 0.61 2.03
N SER A 207 6.49 0.45 0.75
CA SER A 207 7.41 0.45 -0.38
C SER A 207 7.44 1.83 -1.00
N TYR A 208 8.62 2.32 -1.28
CA TYR A 208 8.88 3.66 -1.74
C TYR A 208 9.83 3.66 -2.92
N ARG A 209 9.87 4.78 -3.63
CA ARG A 209 10.87 5.04 -4.66
C ARG A 209 11.33 6.49 -4.64
N THR A 210 12.56 6.73 -5.07
CA THR A 210 13.14 8.08 -5.18
C THR A 210 14.01 8.22 -6.42
N GLN A 211 14.11 9.43 -6.95
CA GLN A 211 15.10 9.80 -7.97
C GLN A 211 16.42 10.28 -7.35
N GLU A 212 16.35 10.72 -6.09
CA GLU A 212 17.49 11.20 -5.33
C GLU A 212 18.34 10.01 -4.83
N PRO A 213 19.64 10.21 -4.56
CA PRO A 213 20.48 9.14 -4.06
C PRO A 213 19.99 8.52 -2.74
N LEU A 214 20.32 7.24 -2.53
CA LEU A 214 20.22 6.60 -1.22
C LEU A 214 21.62 6.35 -0.66
N LYS A 215 21.86 6.73 0.59
CA LYS A 215 23.13 6.44 1.27
C LYS A 215 23.06 5.09 1.97
N VAL A 216 24.01 4.19 1.71
CA VAL A 216 24.16 2.94 2.48
C VAL A 216 24.74 3.25 3.85
N VAL A 217 24.03 2.88 4.90
CA VAL A 217 24.46 3.09 6.30
C VAL A 217 24.69 1.78 7.06
N GLY A 218 24.26 0.64 6.50
CA GLY A 218 24.49 -0.70 7.05
C GLY A 218 24.07 -1.81 6.10
N GLU A 219 24.31 -3.06 6.48
CA GLU A 219 23.87 -4.32 5.83
C GLU A 219 23.24 -5.22 6.90
#